data_AF-A0A1H6ANS7-F1
#
_entry.id   AF-A0A1H6ANS7-F1
#
_cell.length_a   1.000
_cell.length_b   1.000
_cell.length_c   1.000
_cell.angle_alpha   90.00
_cell.angle_beta   90.00
_cell.angle_gamma   90.00
#
_symmetry.space_group_name_H-M   'P 1'
#
loop_
_entity.id
_entity.type
_entity.pdbx_description
1 polymer ?
#
loop_
_entity_poly.entity_id
_entity_poly.type
_entity_poly.pdbx_seq_one_letter_code
_entity_poly.pdbx_strand_id
1 'polypeptide(L)'
;MRMVDLIAKKRDGKELTTEEINFIIEGYTKGDIPDYQVSALAMAIYFKDMTARERADLTMAIVNSGETIDLSAIEGVKVDKHSTGGVGDTTTLVLAPLVAALDIPVAKMSGRGLGHTGGTIDKLEAIEGFHVEISKDEFVSLVNEHKIAVIGQTGNLTPADKKLYALRDVTATVDSIALIASSIMSKKIAAGSDAIVLDVKTGAGAFMKTPEDAKELAHAMVSIGNNVGRKTMAVISDMSQPLGAAIGNALEVREAIDTLRGQGPKDLEDLCLALGRQMVFLANKASSLEEAEEKLKEVIRNGKALEKFKEFIANQGGDASVVDDPEKLPKAKYLIEVPAREDGIVAEIVADEIGTAAMLLGAGRATKESEIDLAVGLMLNKKIGENVKAGESLVTIHANRENVDDVIAMIYENIRIADHAEAPVLIHDIVTE
;
A
#
# COMPACT_ATOMS: atom_id res chain seq x y z
N MET A 1 14.52 -28.69 21.64
CA MET A 1 13.80 -27.48 22.10
C MET A 1 12.31 -27.81 22.17
N ARG A 2 11.54 -27.35 23.16
CA ARG A 2 10.08 -27.59 23.22
C ARG A 2 9.34 -26.26 23.10
N MET A 3 8.33 -26.21 22.23
CA MET A 3 7.55 -24.99 21.98
C MET A 3 6.90 -24.41 23.25
N VAL A 4 6.41 -25.25 24.16
CA VAL A 4 5.81 -24.82 25.42
C VAL A 4 6.76 -24.01 26.32
N ASP A 5 8.06 -24.33 26.30
CA ASP A 5 9.06 -23.60 27.08
C ASP A 5 9.33 -22.22 26.48
N LEU A 6 9.27 -22.10 25.15
CA LEU A 6 9.45 -20.84 24.42
C LEU A 6 8.26 -19.90 24.61
N ILE A 7 7.04 -20.44 24.57
CA ILE A 7 5.82 -19.68 24.88
C ILE A 7 5.89 -19.15 26.32
N ALA A 8 6.24 -20.00 27.29
CA ALA A 8 6.40 -19.58 28.68
C ALA A 8 7.48 -18.49 28.83
N LYS A 9 8.62 -18.65 28.15
CA LYS A 9 9.72 -17.68 28.13
C LYS A 9 9.24 -16.30 27.64
N LYS A 10 8.57 -16.24 26.48
CA LYS A 10 8.06 -14.97 25.94
C LYS A 10 6.93 -14.40 26.80
N ARG A 11 5.98 -15.22 27.27
CA ARG A 11 4.91 -14.82 28.20
C ARG A 11 5.46 -14.14 29.46
N ASP A 12 6.56 -14.66 29.98
CA ASP A 12 7.23 -14.16 31.19
C ASP A 12 8.13 -12.94 30.91
N GLY A 13 8.08 -12.37 29.69
CA GLY A 13 8.80 -11.16 29.30
C GLY A 13 10.28 -11.36 29.00
N LYS A 14 10.73 -12.59 28.75
CA LYS A 14 12.12 -12.89 28.38
C LYS A 14 12.27 -12.89 26.86
N GLU A 15 13.46 -12.49 26.41
CA GLU A 15 13.82 -12.51 25.00
C GLU A 15 14.04 -13.94 24.47
N LEU A 16 13.57 -14.20 23.26
CA LEU A 16 13.87 -15.39 22.48
C LEU A 16 15.23 -15.25 21.79
N THR A 17 16.02 -16.31 21.73
CA THR A 17 17.26 -16.32 20.95
C THR A 17 16.96 -16.52 19.47
N THR A 18 17.93 -16.21 18.60
CA THR A 18 17.82 -16.42 17.15
C THR A 18 17.51 -17.88 16.83
N GLU A 19 18.16 -18.84 17.51
CA GLU A 19 17.91 -20.27 17.32
C GLU A 19 16.49 -20.68 17.74
N GLU A 20 15.96 -20.07 18.82
CA GLU A 20 14.60 -20.31 19.27
C GLU A 20 13.56 -19.80 18.26
N ILE A 21 13.78 -18.60 17.71
CA ILE A 21 12.92 -18.02 16.68
C ILE A 21 12.96 -18.86 15.40
N ASN A 22 14.14 -19.27 14.93
CA ASN A 22 14.29 -20.13 13.76
C ASN A 22 13.58 -21.47 13.96
N PHE A 23 13.73 -22.12 15.12
CA PHE A 23 13.03 -23.36 15.45
C PHE A 23 11.50 -23.19 15.40
N ILE A 24 10.97 -22.08 15.92
CA ILE A 24 9.53 -21.78 15.89
C ILE A 24 9.04 -21.65 14.46
N ILE A 25 9.69 -20.81 13.65
CA ILE A 25 9.22 -20.50 12.29
C ILE A 25 9.37 -21.71 11.37
N GLU A 26 10.50 -22.42 11.44
CA GLU A 26 10.72 -23.63 10.65
C GLU A 26 9.72 -24.73 11.02
N GLY A 27 9.55 -25.00 12.31
CA GLY A 27 8.62 -26.03 12.80
C GLY A 27 7.16 -25.68 12.48
N TYR A 28 6.77 -24.41 12.56
CA TYR A 28 5.43 -23.98 12.18
C TYR A 28 5.18 -24.11 10.67
N THR A 29 6.17 -23.75 9.85
CA THR A 29 6.09 -23.84 8.39
C THR A 29 5.97 -25.30 7.94
N LYS A 30 6.71 -26.22 8.57
CA LYS A 30 6.67 -27.66 8.28
C LYS A 30 5.41 -28.38 8.81
N GLY A 31 4.67 -27.75 9.72
CA GLY A 31 3.49 -28.34 10.36
C GLY A 31 3.80 -29.17 11.61
N ASP A 32 5.05 -29.18 12.07
CA ASP A 32 5.48 -29.86 13.31
C ASP A 32 5.01 -29.12 14.57
N ILE A 33 4.83 -27.79 14.47
CA ILE A 33 4.25 -26.96 15.53
C ILE A 33 2.80 -26.62 15.15
N PRO A 34 1.81 -27.02 15.98
CA PRO A 34 0.40 -26.81 15.68
C PRO A 34 -0.04 -25.36 15.94
N ASP A 35 -1.08 -24.95 15.22
CA ASP A 35 -1.62 -23.57 15.24
C ASP A 35 -1.94 -23.08 16.66
N TYR A 36 -2.46 -23.94 17.54
CA TYR A 36 -2.80 -23.57 18.92
C TYR A 36 -1.58 -23.18 19.78
N GLN A 37 -0.37 -23.62 19.42
CA GLN A 37 0.86 -23.18 20.09
C GLN A 37 1.35 -21.86 19.53
N VAL A 38 1.25 -21.67 18.21
CA VAL A 38 1.68 -20.43 17.57
C VAL A 38 0.73 -19.27 17.89
N SER A 39 -0.57 -19.52 18.03
CA SER A 39 -1.51 -18.50 18.48
C SER A 39 -1.25 -18.06 19.93
N ALA A 40 -0.91 -19.01 20.81
CA ALA A 40 -0.49 -18.69 22.17
C ALA A 40 0.80 -17.86 22.21
N LEU A 41 1.78 -18.17 21.34
CA LEU A 41 2.97 -17.34 21.19
C LEU A 41 2.65 -15.96 20.63
N ALA A 42 1.82 -15.86 19.59
CA ALA A 42 1.43 -14.59 18.97
C ALA A 42 0.76 -13.67 20.00
N MET A 43 -0.10 -14.22 20.86
CA MET A 43 -0.71 -13.47 21.96
C MET A 43 0.31 -13.09 23.04
N ALA A 44 1.30 -13.95 23.33
CA ALA A 44 2.40 -13.58 24.23
C ALA A 44 3.25 -12.43 23.65
N ILE A 45 3.52 -12.43 22.34
CA ILE A 45 4.20 -11.34 21.62
C ILE A 45 3.35 -10.07 21.63
N TYR A 46 2.03 -10.18 21.44
CA TYR A 46 1.11 -9.05 21.52
C TYR A 46 1.26 -8.28 22.86
N PHE A 47 1.34 -9.00 23.98
CA PHE A 47 1.46 -8.37 25.31
C PHE A 47 2.89 -8.00 25.74
N LYS A 48 3.91 -8.71 25.25
CA LYS A 48 5.30 -8.56 25.73
C LYS A 48 6.24 -7.94 24.70
N ASP A 49 5.79 -7.80 23.47
CA ASP A 49 6.54 -7.31 22.33
C ASP A 49 7.83 -8.12 22.07
N MET A 50 8.66 -7.61 21.17
CA MET A 50 9.95 -8.14 20.78
C MET A 50 10.95 -7.00 20.69
N THR A 51 12.18 -7.24 21.14
CA THR A 51 13.27 -6.29 20.98
C THR A 51 13.65 -6.11 19.50
N ALA A 52 14.43 -5.08 19.17
CA ALA A 52 14.89 -4.85 17.79
C ALA A 52 15.62 -6.07 17.19
N ARG A 53 16.44 -6.76 17.99
CA ARG A 53 17.10 -8.02 17.59
C ARG A 53 16.07 -9.11 17.30
N GLU A 54 15.14 -9.35 18.23
CA GLU A 54 14.11 -10.37 18.07
C GLU A 54 13.24 -10.11 16.81
N ARG A 55 12.87 -8.84 16.54
CA ARG A 55 12.12 -8.46 15.33
C ARG A 55 12.91 -8.74 14.06
N ALA A 56 14.21 -8.40 14.02
CA ALA A 56 15.08 -8.70 12.89
C ALA A 56 15.23 -10.21 12.67
N ASP A 57 15.47 -10.97 13.75
CA ASP A 57 15.58 -12.44 13.73
C ASP A 57 14.28 -13.09 13.23
N LEU A 58 13.12 -12.64 13.72
CA LEU A 58 11.80 -13.11 13.27
C LEU A 58 11.60 -12.82 11.78
N THR A 59 11.94 -11.61 11.34
CA THR A 59 11.84 -11.21 9.93
C THR A 59 12.68 -12.12 9.05
N MET A 60 13.94 -12.37 9.42
CA MET A 60 14.84 -13.20 8.63
C MET A 60 14.47 -14.68 8.68
N ALA A 61 13.94 -15.18 9.80
CA ALA A 61 13.39 -16.54 9.88
C ALA A 61 12.20 -16.72 8.91
N ILE A 62 11.34 -15.70 8.79
CA ILE A 62 10.23 -15.69 7.83
C ILE A 62 10.74 -15.60 6.38
N VAL A 63 11.73 -14.75 6.08
CA VAL A 63 12.39 -14.68 4.76
C VAL A 63 12.93 -16.06 4.36
N ASN A 64 13.67 -16.70 5.26
CA ASN A 64 14.32 -17.98 5.01
C ASN A 64 13.36 -19.19 4.98
N SER A 65 12.07 -18.97 5.25
CA SER A 65 11.05 -20.03 5.14
C SER A 65 10.71 -20.38 3.69
N GLY A 66 11.07 -19.52 2.73
CA GLY A 66 10.71 -19.66 1.32
C GLY A 66 11.80 -19.21 0.37
N GLU A 67 11.40 -18.92 -0.86
CA GLU A 67 12.29 -18.42 -1.89
C GLU A 67 12.61 -16.93 -1.69
N THR A 68 13.81 -16.53 -2.08
CA THR A 68 14.23 -15.14 -2.18
C THR A 68 14.55 -14.79 -3.63
N ILE A 69 14.12 -13.61 -4.04
CA ILE A 69 14.32 -13.12 -5.40
C ILE A 69 15.69 -12.48 -5.48
N ASP A 70 16.51 -13.02 -6.37
CA ASP A 70 17.78 -12.41 -6.74
C ASP A 70 17.57 -11.41 -7.88
N LEU A 71 17.77 -10.13 -7.56
CA LEU A 71 17.71 -8.99 -8.49
C LEU A 71 19.10 -8.44 -8.86
N SER A 72 20.18 -9.20 -8.61
CA SER A 72 21.55 -8.77 -8.90
C SER A 72 21.82 -8.50 -10.39
N ALA A 73 21.03 -9.12 -11.28
CA ALA A 73 21.09 -8.89 -12.72
C ALA A 73 20.46 -7.55 -13.16
N ILE A 74 19.76 -6.84 -12.26
CA ILE A 74 19.24 -5.50 -12.53
C ILE A 74 20.28 -4.46 -12.13
N GLU A 75 20.66 -3.61 -13.07
CA GLU A 75 21.66 -2.55 -12.86
C GLU A 75 21.12 -1.41 -12.01
N GLY A 76 21.93 -0.93 -11.07
CA GLY A 76 21.61 0.16 -10.16
C GLY A 76 21.04 -0.28 -8.82
N VAL A 77 20.58 0.70 -8.04
CA VAL A 77 19.99 0.47 -6.71
C VAL A 77 18.49 0.30 -6.87
N LYS A 78 17.98 -0.92 -6.65
CA LYS A 78 16.55 -1.25 -6.80
C LYS A 78 15.80 -0.71 -5.60
N VAL A 79 14.89 0.23 -5.84
CA VAL A 79 14.08 0.84 -4.79
C VAL A 79 12.64 0.34 -4.88
N ASP A 80 12.10 -0.12 -3.76
CA ASP A 80 10.69 -0.52 -3.63
C ASP A 80 9.95 0.41 -2.65
N LYS A 81 8.64 0.55 -2.87
CA LYS A 81 7.71 1.22 -1.96
C LYS A 81 6.74 0.20 -1.38
N HIS A 82 6.49 0.29 -0.08
CA HIS A 82 5.39 -0.43 0.56
C HIS A 82 4.46 0.54 1.27
N SER A 83 3.16 0.30 1.15
CA SER A 83 2.13 0.95 1.97
C SER A 83 1.65 -0.04 3.00
N THR A 84 1.36 0.42 4.21
CA THR A 84 0.54 -0.39 5.14
C THR A 84 -0.88 -0.60 4.62
N GLY A 85 -1.30 0.13 3.58
CA GLY A 85 -2.63 0.01 2.96
C GLY A 85 -3.57 1.12 3.40
N GLY A 86 -4.50 1.49 2.52
CA GLY A 86 -5.46 2.55 2.73
C GLY A 86 -6.45 2.68 1.56
N VAL A 87 -7.42 3.58 1.72
CA VAL A 87 -8.50 3.82 0.75
C VAL A 87 -8.09 4.95 -0.20
N GLY A 88 -8.25 4.75 -1.51
CA GLY A 88 -7.76 5.69 -2.52
C GLY A 88 -6.23 5.77 -2.61
N ASP A 89 -5.50 4.75 -2.12
CA ASP A 89 -4.04 4.73 -2.19
C ASP A 89 -3.54 4.43 -3.63
N THR A 90 -3.68 5.44 -4.48
CA THR A 90 -3.27 5.49 -5.90
C THR A 90 -1.75 5.65 -6.06
N THR A 91 -1.02 5.86 -4.96
CA THR A 91 0.39 6.29 -4.98
C THR A 91 1.30 5.42 -5.84
N THR A 92 1.13 4.10 -5.87
CA THR A 92 2.02 3.22 -6.64
C THR A 92 1.92 3.48 -8.15
N LEU A 93 0.73 3.81 -8.67
CA LEU A 93 0.51 4.07 -10.10
C LEU A 93 1.21 5.36 -10.55
N VAL A 94 1.31 6.35 -9.66
CA VAL A 94 2.01 7.61 -9.93
C VAL A 94 3.51 7.47 -9.66
N LEU A 95 3.86 6.90 -8.50
CA LEU A 95 5.22 6.90 -7.98
C LEU A 95 6.17 6.04 -8.80
N ALA A 96 5.71 4.88 -9.29
CA ALA A 96 6.54 3.97 -10.07
C ALA A 96 7.08 4.63 -11.37
N PRO A 97 6.23 5.14 -12.28
CA PRO A 97 6.72 5.82 -13.49
C PRO A 97 7.42 7.14 -13.18
N LEU A 98 7.00 7.86 -12.13
CA LEU A 98 7.62 9.12 -11.72
C LEU A 98 9.09 8.93 -11.32
N VAL A 99 9.39 7.91 -10.51
CA VAL A 99 10.75 7.59 -10.09
C VAL A 99 11.56 6.97 -11.24
N ALA A 100 10.95 6.08 -12.03
CA ALA A 100 11.61 5.47 -13.18
C ALA A 100 12.00 6.49 -14.28
N ALA A 101 11.25 7.60 -14.41
CA ALA A 101 11.60 8.70 -15.31
C ALA A 101 12.93 9.40 -14.97
N LEU A 102 13.46 9.18 -13.76
CA LEU A 102 14.77 9.65 -13.31
C LEU A 102 15.86 8.56 -13.41
N ASP A 103 15.61 7.51 -14.21
CA ASP A 103 16.54 6.42 -14.46
C ASP A 103 16.87 5.60 -13.20
N ILE A 104 15.86 5.39 -12.35
CA ILE A 104 15.94 4.59 -11.12
C ILE A 104 15.19 3.28 -11.33
N PRO A 105 15.81 2.11 -11.09
CA PRO A 105 15.14 0.83 -11.29
C PRO A 105 14.07 0.57 -10.22
N VAL A 106 12.81 0.53 -10.66
CA VAL A 106 11.64 0.19 -9.87
C VAL A 106 11.24 -1.26 -10.20
N ALA A 107 11.77 -2.20 -9.43
CA ALA A 107 11.46 -3.62 -9.52
C ALA A 107 10.33 -3.98 -8.54
N LYS A 108 9.08 -3.69 -8.94
CA LYS A 108 7.93 -3.75 -8.02
C LYS A 108 7.26 -5.12 -8.05
N MET A 109 7.09 -5.70 -6.86
CA MET A 109 6.12 -6.78 -6.64
C MET A 109 4.93 -6.24 -5.86
N SER A 110 3.73 -6.48 -6.40
CA SER A 110 2.47 -6.01 -5.84
C SER A 110 1.50 -7.16 -5.62
N GLY A 111 0.53 -6.94 -4.74
CA GLY A 111 -0.56 -7.86 -4.49
C GLY A 111 -1.85 -7.42 -5.17
N ARG A 112 -2.78 -8.36 -5.27
CA ARG A 112 -4.20 -8.07 -5.46
C ARG A 112 -4.83 -7.64 -4.13
N GLY A 113 -5.97 -6.95 -4.21
CA GLY A 113 -6.72 -6.49 -3.05
C GLY A 113 -7.59 -7.58 -2.45
N LEU A 114 -7.79 -7.49 -1.14
CA LEU A 114 -8.78 -8.22 -0.34
C LEU A 114 -9.45 -7.21 0.60
N GLY A 115 -10.77 -7.23 0.67
CA GLY A 115 -11.56 -6.26 1.42
C GLY A 115 -11.95 -5.04 0.59
N HIS A 116 -11.86 -3.87 1.22
CA HIS A 116 -12.58 -2.67 0.83
C HIS A 116 -12.08 -1.96 -0.45
N THR A 117 -10.86 -2.24 -0.94
CA THR A 117 -10.36 -1.71 -2.21
C THR A 117 -9.58 -2.76 -3.02
N GLY A 118 -9.50 -2.55 -4.33
CA GLY A 118 -8.61 -3.29 -5.23
C GLY A 118 -7.13 -3.01 -4.93
N GLY A 119 -6.29 -4.01 -5.14
CA GLY A 119 -4.83 -3.86 -5.04
C GLY A 119 -4.26 -3.18 -6.28
N THR A 120 -2.99 -2.78 -6.25
CA THR A 120 -2.33 -2.16 -7.43
C THR A 120 -2.49 -2.99 -8.70
N ILE A 121 -2.47 -4.32 -8.60
CA ILE A 121 -2.65 -5.21 -9.75
C ILE A 121 -4.07 -5.12 -10.32
N ASP A 122 -5.09 -5.11 -9.45
CA ASP A 122 -6.48 -5.01 -9.90
C ASP A 122 -6.73 -3.66 -10.60
N LYS A 123 -6.09 -2.58 -10.12
CA LYS A 123 -6.14 -1.26 -10.77
C LYS A 123 -5.48 -1.30 -12.16
N LEU A 124 -4.30 -1.89 -12.29
CA LEU A 124 -3.59 -1.99 -13.58
C LEU A 124 -4.34 -2.84 -14.60
N GLU A 125 -5.05 -3.88 -14.16
CA GLU A 125 -5.89 -4.72 -15.02
C GLU A 125 -7.15 -4.01 -15.55
N ALA A 126 -7.47 -2.81 -15.05
CA ALA A 126 -8.45 -1.95 -15.70
C ALA A 126 -7.99 -1.43 -17.07
N ILE A 127 -6.69 -1.52 -17.36
CA ILE A 127 -6.12 -1.19 -18.67
C ILE A 127 -6.18 -2.45 -19.54
N GLU A 128 -6.91 -2.37 -20.65
CA GLU A 128 -7.08 -3.48 -21.57
C GLU A 128 -5.72 -4.03 -22.04
N GLY A 129 -5.54 -5.35 -21.93
CA GLY A 129 -4.34 -6.06 -22.34
C GLY A 129 -3.20 -6.11 -21.32
N PHE A 130 -3.24 -5.29 -20.25
CA PHE A 130 -2.18 -5.28 -19.25
C PHE A 130 -2.11 -6.63 -18.50
N HIS A 131 -0.92 -7.20 -18.37
CA HIS A 131 -0.71 -8.44 -17.61
C HIS A 131 0.48 -8.34 -16.65
N VAL A 132 0.37 -9.04 -15.52
CA VAL A 132 1.38 -9.09 -14.44
C VAL A 132 2.09 -10.44 -14.36
N GLU A 133 1.69 -11.39 -15.19
CA GLU A 133 2.31 -12.71 -15.32
C GLU A 133 3.40 -12.61 -16.38
N ILE A 134 4.63 -12.38 -15.94
CA ILE A 134 5.83 -12.36 -16.78
C ILE A 134 6.92 -13.24 -16.15
N SER A 135 7.83 -13.74 -16.99
CA SER A 135 8.93 -14.58 -16.50
C SER A 135 9.96 -13.75 -15.71
N LYS A 136 10.80 -14.42 -14.89
CA LYS A 136 11.89 -13.74 -14.18
C LYS A 136 12.85 -13.02 -15.14
N ASP A 137 13.21 -13.67 -16.25
CA ASP A 137 14.16 -13.12 -17.22
C ASP A 137 13.57 -11.89 -17.93
N GLU A 138 12.29 -11.95 -18.29
CA GLU A 138 11.54 -10.83 -18.85
C GLU A 138 11.43 -9.67 -17.86
N PHE A 139 11.10 -9.95 -16.58
CA PHE A 139 11.06 -8.93 -15.53
C PHE A 139 12.41 -8.20 -15.38
N VAL A 140 13.52 -8.94 -15.33
CA VAL A 140 14.87 -8.36 -15.27
C VAL A 140 15.16 -7.51 -16.51
N SER A 141 14.81 -8.00 -17.71
CA SER A 141 14.99 -7.28 -18.96
C SER A 141 14.22 -5.95 -18.97
N LEU A 142 12.93 -5.98 -18.60
CA LEU A 142 12.07 -4.80 -18.56
C LEU A 142 12.59 -3.74 -17.59
N VAL A 143 13.02 -4.15 -16.39
CA VAL A 143 13.58 -3.19 -15.44
C VAL A 143 14.93 -2.63 -15.92
N ASN A 144 15.77 -3.43 -16.57
CA ASN A 144 17.03 -2.92 -17.11
C ASN A 144 16.82 -1.91 -18.26
N GLU A 145 15.92 -2.23 -19.19
CA GLU A 145 15.65 -1.44 -20.39
C GLU A 145 14.82 -0.19 -20.08
N HIS A 146 13.76 -0.33 -19.28
CA HIS A 146 12.75 0.71 -19.09
C HIS A 146 12.72 1.31 -17.68
N LYS A 147 13.50 0.74 -16.74
CA LYS A 147 13.59 1.11 -15.33
C LYS A 147 12.34 0.84 -14.50
N ILE A 148 11.35 0.16 -15.05
CA ILE A 148 10.09 -0.14 -14.35
C ILE A 148 9.49 -1.46 -14.84
N ALA A 149 9.05 -2.27 -13.89
CA ALA A 149 8.10 -3.36 -14.11
C ALA A 149 7.32 -3.63 -12.82
N VAL A 150 6.05 -4.03 -12.96
CA VAL A 150 5.18 -4.40 -11.84
C VAL A 150 4.66 -5.81 -12.08
N ILE A 151 4.98 -6.72 -11.15
CA ILE A 151 4.56 -8.12 -11.23
C ILE A 151 3.71 -8.53 -10.04
N GLY A 152 2.96 -9.61 -10.24
CA GLY A 152 2.35 -10.36 -9.15
C GLY A 152 3.38 -10.86 -8.15
N GLN A 153 2.95 -11.04 -6.90
CA GLN A 153 3.68 -11.89 -5.98
C GLN A 153 3.65 -13.33 -6.50
N THR A 154 4.70 -13.73 -7.22
CA THR A 154 4.88 -15.11 -7.69
C THR A 154 5.55 -15.96 -6.62
N GLY A 155 5.39 -17.28 -6.70
CA GLY A 155 6.24 -18.22 -5.98
C GLY A 155 5.90 -18.42 -4.50
N ASN A 156 6.75 -19.20 -3.84
CA ASN A 156 6.66 -19.53 -2.42
C ASN A 156 7.45 -18.52 -1.59
N LEU A 157 7.19 -17.22 -1.79
CA LEU A 157 7.81 -16.14 -1.01
C LEU A 157 7.21 -16.15 0.41
N THR A 158 8.06 -16.30 1.42
CA THR A 158 7.66 -16.22 2.84
C THR A 158 6.43 -17.08 3.23
N PRO A 159 6.41 -18.40 2.98
CA PRO A 159 5.26 -19.26 3.33
C PRO A 159 4.91 -19.22 4.83
N ALA A 160 5.92 -19.01 5.69
CA ALA A 160 5.69 -18.79 7.11
C ALA A 160 4.78 -17.58 7.37
N ASP A 161 5.00 -16.46 6.65
CA ASP A 161 4.19 -15.24 6.81
C ASP A 161 2.74 -15.50 6.41
N LYS A 162 2.52 -16.18 5.28
CA LYS A 162 1.17 -16.50 4.82
C LYS A 162 0.40 -17.31 5.87
N LYS A 163 1.05 -18.31 6.47
CA LYS A 163 0.44 -19.14 7.52
C LYS A 163 0.27 -18.37 8.84
N LEU A 164 1.22 -17.51 9.19
CA LEU A 164 1.20 -16.72 10.43
C LEU A 164 0.15 -15.61 10.37
N TYR A 165 0.05 -14.89 9.25
CA TYR A 165 -0.94 -13.85 9.03
C TYR A 165 -2.37 -14.41 9.07
N ALA A 166 -2.62 -15.53 8.37
CA ALA A 166 -3.93 -16.18 8.41
C ALA A 166 -4.35 -16.60 9.83
N LEU A 167 -3.39 -17.09 10.64
CA LEU A 167 -3.67 -17.40 12.04
C LEU A 167 -3.92 -16.14 12.88
N ARG A 168 -3.16 -15.07 12.66
CA ARG A 168 -3.30 -13.80 13.38
C ARG A 168 -4.67 -13.16 13.15
N ASP A 169 -5.14 -13.21 11.92
CA ASP A 169 -6.44 -12.68 11.48
C ASP A 169 -7.61 -13.29 12.26
N VAL A 170 -7.56 -14.60 12.51
CA VAL A 170 -8.62 -15.32 13.25
C VAL A 170 -8.36 -15.44 14.75
N THR A 171 -7.31 -14.82 15.28
CA THR A 171 -6.94 -14.86 16.71
C THR A 171 -6.77 -13.49 17.34
N ALA A 172 -7.16 -12.42 16.63
CA ALA A 172 -7.03 -11.03 17.09
C ALA A 172 -5.59 -10.67 17.51
N THR A 173 -4.59 -11.17 16.77
CA THR A 173 -3.16 -10.87 16.98
C THR A 173 -2.53 -10.19 15.77
N VAL A 174 -3.35 -9.56 14.91
CA VAL A 174 -2.87 -8.73 13.80
C VAL A 174 -2.16 -7.49 14.33
N ASP A 175 -2.78 -6.76 15.25
CA ASP A 175 -2.37 -5.44 15.75
C ASP A 175 -1.21 -5.48 16.75
N SER A 176 -0.09 -6.06 16.34
CA SER A 176 1.16 -6.09 17.11
C SER A 176 2.30 -5.56 16.24
N ILE A 177 3.00 -4.52 16.72
CA ILE A 177 4.10 -3.87 15.99
C ILE A 177 5.15 -4.90 15.53
N ALA A 178 5.60 -5.79 16.42
CA ALA A 178 6.58 -6.81 16.07
C ALA A 178 6.10 -7.75 14.95
N LEU A 179 4.83 -8.19 14.99
CA LEU A 179 4.27 -9.11 14.00
C LEU A 179 3.94 -8.40 12.67
N ILE A 180 3.48 -7.15 12.71
CA ILE A 180 3.24 -6.33 11.52
C ILE A 180 4.57 -6.02 10.83
N ALA A 181 5.55 -5.49 11.58
CA ALA A 181 6.83 -5.09 11.03
C ALA A 181 7.58 -6.27 10.40
N SER A 182 7.62 -7.43 11.08
CA SER A 182 8.27 -8.62 10.54
C SER A 182 7.53 -9.20 9.34
N SER A 183 6.19 -9.19 9.35
CA SER A 183 5.36 -9.62 8.22
C SER A 183 5.60 -8.76 6.97
N ILE A 184 5.54 -7.43 7.12
CA ILE A 184 5.75 -6.50 6.00
C ILE A 184 7.19 -6.59 5.48
N MET A 185 8.17 -6.46 6.37
CA MET A 185 9.58 -6.39 5.99
C MET A 185 10.06 -7.70 5.39
N SER A 186 9.61 -8.86 5.86
CA SER A 186 10.04 -10.15 5.31
C SER A 186 9.67 -10.29 3.84
N LYS A 187 8.46 -9.89 3.43
CA LYS A 187 8.04 -9.88 2.03
C LYS A 187 8.88 -8.94 1.18
N LYS A 188 9.22 -7.76 1.72
CA LYS A 188 10.03 -6.75 1.01
C LYS A 188 11.49 -7.19 0.86
N ILE A 189 12.07 -7.77 1.90
CA ILE A 189 13.44 -8.31 1.89
C ILE A 189 13.52 -9.52 0.96
N ALA A 190 12.54 -10.43 1.00
CA ALA A 190 12.48 -11.60 0.11
C ALA A 190 12.30 -11.21 -1.36
N ALA A 191 11.70 -10.05 -1.66
CA ALA A 191 11.58 -9.52 -3.02
C ALA A 191 12.90 -8.96 -3.61
N GLY A 192 13.96 -8.83 -2.80
CA GLY A 192 15.33 -8.57 -3.29
C GLY A 192 15.72 -7.09 -3.43
N SER A 193 14.88 -6.14 -3.04
CA SER A 193 15.16 -4.70 -3.16
C SER A 193 16.37 -4.27 -2.31
N ASP A 194 17.15 -3.31 -2.82
CA ASP A 194 18.32 -2.76 -2.10
C ASP A 194 17.92 -1.67 -1.10
N ALA A 195 16.87 -0.92 -1.47
CA ALA A 195 16.31 0.15 -0.65
C ALA A 195 14.77 0.05 -0.60
N ILE A 196 14.20 0.44 0.54
CA ILE A 196 12.78 0.33 0.83
C ILE A 196 12.28 1.66 1.38
N VAL A 197 11.24 2.21 0.76
CA VAL A 197 10.48 3.34 1.31
C VAL A 197 9.14 2.83 1.81
N LEU A 198 8.83 3.14 3.07
CA LEU A 198 7.63 2.72 3.75
C LEU A 198 6.65 3.89 3.87
N ASP A 199 5.40 3.64 3.56
CA ASP A 199 4.28 4.56 3.74
C ASP A 199 3.40 4.00 4.83
N VAL A 200 3.61 4.49 6.05
CA VAL A 200 2.92 4.04 7.26
C VAL A 200 1.72 4.95 7.48
N LYS A 201 0.53 4.41 7.24
CA LYS A 201 -0.71 5.15 7.41
C LYS A 201 -1.03 5.35 8.88
N THR A 202 -1.63 6.49 9.21
CA THR A 202 -2.25 6.75 10.51
C THR A 202 -3.68 7.29 10.35
N GLY A 203 -4.52 7.13 11.37
CA GLY A 203 -5.91 7.59 11.36
C GLY A 203 -6.94 6.46 11.15
N ALA A 204 -8.20 6.86 10.92
CA ALA A 204 -9.35 5.95 10.91
C ALA A 204 -9.20 4.80 9.91
N GLY A 205 -8.74 5.07 8.68
CA GLY A 205 -8.54 4.05 7.64
C GLY A 205 -7.20 3.31 7.71
N ALA A 206 -6.39 3.50 8.75
CA ALA A 206 -5.10 2.86 8.90
C ALA A 206 -5.13 1.68 9.88
N PHE A 207 -4.11 0.81 9.83
CA PHE A 207 -3.86 -0.17 10.89
C PHE A 207 -3.53 0.53 12.21
N MET A 208 -2.63 1.52 12.17
CA MET A 208 -2.24 2.30 13.35
C MET A 208 -3.16 3.51 13.47
N LYS A 209 -3.99 3.56 14.50
CA LYS A 209 -5.01 4.62 14.62
C LYS A 209 -4.43 5.95 15.09
N THR A 210 -3.32 5.92 15.83
CA THR A 210 -2.65 7.13 16.36
C THR A 210 -1.33 7.41 15.61
N PRO A 211 -0.91 8.67 15.48
CA PRO A 211 0.40 9.01 14.91
C PRO A 211 1.57 8.44 15.71
N GLU A 212 1.41 8.30 17.03
CA GLU A 212 2.41 7.72 17.93
C GLU A 212 2.64 6.23 17.60
N ASP A 213 1.58 5.44 17.50
CA ASP A 213 1.70 4.01 17.14
C ASP A 213 2.27 3.84 15.73
N ALA A 214 1.86 4.71 14.79
CA ALA A 214 2.39 4.72 13.43
C ALA A 214 3.90 5.02 13.42
N LYS A 215 4.36 5.92 14.30
CA LYS A 215 5.78 6.25 14.47
C LYS A 215 6.58 5.10 15.04
N GLU A 216 6.05 4.41 16.05
CA GLU A 216 6.71 3.21 16.60
C GLU A 216 6.82 2.10 15.55
N LEU A 217 5.77 1.87 14.75
CA LEU A 217 5.80 0.92 13.64
C LEU A 217 6.80 1.32 12.56
N ALA A 218 6.84 2.60 12.18
CA ALA A 218 7.78 3.13 11.19
C ALA A 218 9.24 2.89 11.64
N HIS A 219 9.60 3.29 12.86
CA HIS A 219 10.94 3.04 13.41
C HIS A 219 11.27 1.55 13.50
N ALA A 220 10.30 0.71 13.89
CA ALA A 220 10.51 -0.74 13.95
C ALA A 220 10.89 -1.31 12.57
N MET A 221 10.17 -0.93 11.52
CA MET A 221 10.44 -1.42 10.16
C MET A 221 11.73 -0.84 9.56
N VAL A 222 12.01 0.45 9.79
CA VAL A 222 13.28 1.08 9.38
C VAL A 222 14.47 0.40 10.05
N SER A 223 14.38 0.16 11.36
CA SER A 223 15.43 -0.54 12.12
C SER A 223 15.65 -1.97 11.61
N ILE A 224 14.59 -2.73 11.32
CA ILE A 224 14.70 -4.08 10.73
C ILE A 224 15.46 -4.01 9.40
N GLY A 225 15.03 -3.15 8.47
CA GLY A 225 15.64 -3.04 7.15
C GLY A 225 17.12 -2.68 7.22
N ASN A 226 17.47 -1.66 8.02
CA ASN A 226 18.84 -1.21 8.18
C ASN A 226 19.74 -2.29 8.83
N ASN A 227 19.22 -3.04 9.82
CA ASN A 227 19.96 -4.15 10.46
C ASN A 227 20.26 -5.31 9.51
N VAL A 228 19.44 -5.52 8.48
CA VAL A 228 19.65 -6.56 7.46
C VAL A 228 20.31 -6.05 6.18
N GLY A 229 20.86 -4.82 6.21
CA GLY A 229 21.62 -4.23 5.12
C GLY A 229 20.76 -3.66 3.97
N ARG A 230 19.48 -3.39 4.21
CA ARG A 230 18.58 -2.73 3.25
C ARG A 230 18.33 -1.29 3.69
N LYS A 231 18.73 -0.31 2.87
CA LYS A 231 18.55 1.10 3.23
C LYS A 231 17.05 1.41 3.30
N THR A 232 16.56 1.81 4.46
CA THR A 232 15.12 1.94 4.68
C THR A 232 14.76 3.33 5.22
N MET A 233 13.70 3.93 4.68
CA MET A 233 13.10 5.17 5.20
C MET A 233 11.58 5.01 5.26
N ALA A 234 10.91 5.84 6.05
CA ALA A 234 9.45 5.84 6.16
C ALA A 234 8.85 7.24 6.15
N VAL A 235 7.64 7.34 5.60
CA VAL A 235 6.71 8.48 5.73
C VAL A 235 5.55 8.03 6.60
N ILE A 236 5.17 8.85 7.58
CA ILE A 236 3.91 8.69 8.30
C ILE A 236 2.89 9.60 7.64
N SER A 237 1.88 9.01 6.99
CA SER A 237 0.88 9.77 6.23
C SER A 237 -0.55 9.54 6.72
N ASP A 238 -1.38 10.56 6.57
CA ASP A 238 -2.78 10.54 6.98
C ASP A 238 -3.62 9.57 6.13
N MET A 239 -4.55 8.92 6.80
CA MET A 239 -5.61 8.08 6.26
C MET A 239 -6.88 8.27 7.10
N SER A 240 -7.05 9.44 7.71
CA SER A 240 -8.31 9.83 8.37
C SER A 240 -9.46 9.94 7.37
N GLN A 241 -9.16 10.30 6.13
CA GLN A 241 -10.02 10.30 4.95
C GLN A 241 -9.32 9.56 3.79
N PRO A 242 -10.05 9.10 2.76
CA PRO A 242 -9.42 8.53 1.56
C PRO A 242 -8.42 9.50 0.93
N LEU A 243 -7.30 8.96 0.45
CA LEU A 243 -6.29 9.72 -0.29
C LEU A 243 -6.83 10.05 -1.70
N GLY A 244 -6.55 11.26 -2.18
CA GLY A 244 -7.04 11.67 -3.50
C GLY A 244 -8.56 11.80 -3.51
N ALA A 245 -9.17 11.69 -4.69
CA ALA A 245 -10.61 11.74 -4.85
C ALA A 245 -11.19 10.37 -5.21
N ALA A 246 -10.43 9.53 -5.91
CA ALA A 246 -10.91 8.27 -6.46
C ALA A 246 -10.78 7.09 -5.49
N ILE A 247 -11.86 6.32 -5.38
CA ILE A 247 -11.87 5.01 -4.72
C ILE A 247 -12.40 3.99 -5.72
N GLY A 248 -11.55 3.11 -6.24
CA GLY A 248 -11.93 2.11 -7.23
C GLY A 248 -10.75 1.51 -8.00
N ASN A 249 -10.97 1.11 -9.24
CA ASN A 249 -9.91 0.54 -10.09
C ASN A 249 -9.62 1.46 -11.28
N ALA A 250 -10.50 1.49 -12.30
CA ALA A 250 -10.37 2.39 -13.44
C ALA A 250 -10.35 3.88 -13.04
N LEU A 251 -11.14 4.25 -12.02
CA LEU A 251 -11.19 5.61 -11.49
C LEU A 251 -9.83 6.07 -10.95
N GLU A 252 -9.12 5.18 -10.24
CA GLU A 252 -7.80 5.48 -9.68
C GLU A 252 -6.71 5.48 -10.76
N VAL A 253 -6.83 4.67 -11.83
CA VAL A 253 -5.95 4.77 -13.01
C VAL A 253 -6.09 6.13 -13.67
N ARG A 254 -7.32 6.63 -13.85
CA ARG A 254 -7.57 7.97 -14.40
C ARG A 254 -6.95 9.05 -13.51
N GLU A 255 -7.17 8.97 -12.19
CA GLU A 255 -6.57 9.90 -11.23
C GLU A 255 -5.04 9.88 -11.29
N ALA A 256 -4.41 8.71 -11.43
CA ALA A 256 -2.97 8.58 -11.59
C ALA A 256 -2.46 9.29 -12.86
N ILE A 257 -3.18 9.15 -13.99
CA ILE A 257 -2.87 9.85 -15.24
C ILE A 257 -2.95 11.37 -15.03
N ASP A 258 -4.00 11.85 -14.36
CA ASP A 258 -4.17 13.28 -14.08
C ASP A 258 -3.06 13.81 -13.16
N THR A 259 -2.67 13.08 -12.12
CA THR A 259 -1.53 13.44 -11.27
C THR A 259 -0.22 13.48 -12.05
N LEU A 260 0.04 12.52 -12.95
CA LEU A 260 1.24 12.52 -13.79
C LEU A 260 1.26 13.66 -14.83
N ARG A 261 0.09 14.23 -15.15
CA ARG A 261 -0.07 15.47 -15.93
C ARG A 261 0.09 16.75 -15.09
N GLY A 262 0.23 16.64 -13.77
CA GLY A 262 0.22 17.78 -12.85
C GLY A 262 -1.16 18.40 -12.65
N GLN A 263 -2.23 17.61 -12.82
CA GLN A 263 -3.64 18.02 -12.74
C GLN A 263 -4.44 17.20 -11.72
N GLY A 264 -3.78 16.31 -10.97
CA GLY A 264 -4.43 15.44 -10.00
C GLY A 264 -4.68 16.11 -8.65
N PRO A 265 -5.27 15.36 -7.69
CA PRO A 265 -5.50 15.85 -6.34
C PRO A 265 -4.18 16.22 -5.65
N LYS A 266 -4.21 17.35 -4.92
CA LYS A 266 -3.00 17.92 -4.32
C LYS A 266 -2.40 17.03 -3.23
N ASP A 267 -3.24 16.39 -2.43
CA ASP A 267 -2.83 15.44 -1.39
C ASP A 267 -2.13 14.20 -1.96
N LEU A 268 -2.64 13.64 -3.06
CA LEU A 268 -1.99 12.53 -3.77
C LEU A 268 -0.63 12.96 -4.35
N GLU A 269 -0.56 14.12 -5.00
CA GLU A 269 0.71 14.66 -5.54
C GLU A 269 1.74 14.87 -4.41
N ASP A 270 1.36 15.52 -3.32
CA ASP A 270 2.24 15.84 -2.21
C ASP A 270 2.78 14.58 -1.53
N LEU A 271 1.93 13.56 -1.33
CA LEU A 271 2.39 12.28 -0.80
C LEU A 271 3.33 11.55 -1.77
N CYS A 272 3.04 11.57 -3.08
CA CYS A 272 3.94 10.98 -4.08
C CYS A 272 5.31 11.67 -4.11
N LEU A 273 5.35 12.99 -3.96
CA LEU A 273 6.61 13.74 -3.85
C LEU A 273 7.36 13.41 -2.55
N ALA A 274 6.65 13.34 -1.41
CA ALA A 274 7.24 13.00 -0.11
C ALA A 274 7.86 11.60 -0.08
N LEU A 275 7.21 10.62 -0.71
CA LEU A 275 7.75 9.26 -0.87
C LEU A 275 8.85 9.21 -1.93
N GLY A 276 8.61 9.84 -3.07
CA GLY A 276 9.52 9.78 -4.22
C GLY A 276 10.88 10.38 -3.91
N ARG A 277 10.93 11.49 -3.17
CA ARG A 277 12.20 12.14 -2.84
C ARG A 277 13.11 11.23 -1.99
N GLN A 278 12.52 10.39 -1.14
CA GLN A 278 13.25 9.36 -0.39
C GLN A 278 13.78 8.28 -1.33
N MET A 279 12.95 7.82 -2.28
CA MET A 279 13.37 6.80 -3.25
C MET A 279 14.55 7.28 -4.11
N VAL A 280 14.47 8.52 -4.62
CA VAL A 280 15.52 9.13 -5.43
C VAL A 280 16.82 9.32 -4.65
N PHE A 281 16.73 9.75 -3.39
CA PHE A 281 17.88 9.87 -2.50
C PHE A 281 18.53 8.52 -2.20
N LEU A 282 17.73 7.51 -1.86
CA LEU A 282 18.21 6.15 -1.58
C LEU A 282 18.84 5.48 -2.81
N ALA A 283 18.38 5.82 -4.01
CA ALA A 283 18.98 5.39 -5.27
C ALA A 283 20.30 6.11 -5.62
N ASN A 284 20.74 7.07 -4.81
CA ASN A 284 21.87 7.96 -5.05
C ASN A 284 21.74 8.78 -6.36
N LYS A 285 20.52 9.16 -6.74
CA LYS A 285 20.26 10.03 -7.91
C LYS A 285 20.03 11.50 -7.53
N ALA A 286 20.16 11.83 -6.25
CA ALA A 286 20.19 13.19 -5.71
C ALA A 286 21.09 13.25 -4.47
N SER A 287 21.68 14.41 -4.20
CA SER A 287 22.54 14.66 -3.04
C SER A 287 21.78 15.09 -1.79
N SER A 288 20.53 15.52 -1.94
CA SER A 288 19.63 15.86 -0.84
C SER A 288 18.17 15.53 -1.18
N LEU A 289 17.28 15.54 -0.18
CA LEU A 289 15.85 15.34 -0.38
C LEU A 289 15.21 16.50 -1.16
N GLU A 290 15.73 17.72 -1.02
CA GLU A 290 15.26 18.91 -1.75
C GLU A 290 15.61 18.81 -3.24
N GLU A 291 16.84 18.39 -3.57
CA GLU A 291 17.24 18.13 -4.96
C GLU A 291 16.40 17.00 -5.57
N ALA A 292 16.15 15.94 -4.80
CA ALA A 292 15.31 14.84 -5.23
C ALA A 292 13.88 15.27 -5.55
N GLU A 293 13.28 16.08 -4.69
CA GLU A 293 11.92 16.61 -4.88
C GLU A 293 11.82 17.53 -6.11
N GLU A 294 12.80 18.40 -6.34
CA GLU A 294 12.82 19.29 -7.51
C GLU A 294 12.91 18.48 -8.81
N LYS A 295 13.74 17.42 -8.85
CA LYS A 295 13.83 16.52 -10.01
C LYS A 295 12.49 15.84 -10.31
N LEU A 296 11.76 15.40 -9.29
CA LEU A 296 10.43 14.79 -9.44
C LEU A 296 9.42 15.81 -10.00
N LYS A 297 9.38 17.02 -9.45
CA LYS A 297 8.54 18.11 -9.96
C LYS A 297 8.90 18.48 -11.41
N GLU A 298 10.17 18.44 -11.78
CA GLU A 298 10.61 18.67 -13.16
C GLU A 298 10.06 17.62 -14.13
N VAL A 299 10.15 16.33 -13.80
CA VAL A 299 9.67 15.26 -14.71
C VAL A 299 8.14 15.18 -14.83
N ILE A 300 7.39 15.69 -13.85
CA ILE A 300 5.95 15.95 -13.98
C ILE A 300 5.74 17.11 -14.96
N ARG A 301 6.36 18.27 -14.70
CA ARG A 301 6.18 19.49 -15.52
C ARG A 301 6.55 19.32 -16.98
N ASN A 302 7.58 18.54 -17.29
CA ASN A 302 8.04 18.32 -18.66
C ASN A 302 7.41 17.09 -19.34
N GLY A 303 6.49 16.39 -18.67
CA GLY A 303 5.75 15.25 -19.21
C GLY A 303 6.49 13.90 -19.24
N LYS A 304 7.77 13.84 -18.84
CA LYS A 304 8.55 12.59 -18.85
C LYS A 304 7.96 11.51 -17.96
N ALA A 305 7.37 11.88 -16.82
CA ALA A 305 6.72 10.93 -15.93
C ALA A 305 5.50 10.26 -16.60
N LEU A 306 4.70 11.03 -17.34
CA LEU A 306 3.55 10.53 -18.09
C LEU A 306 3.97 9.62 -19.26
N GLU A 307 5.02 10.01 -19.99
CA GLU A 307 5.57 9.19 -21.08
C GLU A 307 6.15 7.87 -20.55
N LYS A 308 6.81 7.89 -19.37
CA LYS A 308 7.28 6.67 -18.71
C LYS A 308 6.12 5.75 -18.31
N PHE A 309 4.96 6.32 -17.94
CA PHE A 309 3.77 5.53 -17.64
C PHE A 309 3.19 4.86 -18.91
N LYS A 310 3.15 5.55 -20.05
CA LYS A 310 2.80 4.95 -21.36
C LYS A 310 3.71 3.80 -21.73
N GLU A 311 5.02 4.01 -21.63
CA GLU A 311 6.04 3.00 -21.89
C GLU A 311 5.85 1.78 -20.99
N PHE A 312 5.69 2.00 -19.68
CA PHE A 312 5.39 0.94 -18.70
C PHE A 312 4.16 0.11 -19.08
N ILE A 313 3.05 0.76 -19.44
CA ILE A 313 1.81 0.07 -19.83
C ILE A 313 2.05 -0.79 -21.08
N ALA A 314 2.66 -0.21 -22.12
CA ALA A 314 2.90 -0.90 -23.39
C ALA A 314 3.82 -2.12 -23.22
N ASN A 315 4.85 -2.00 -22.38
CA ASN A 315 5.83 -3.05 -22.14
C ASN A 315 5.26 -4.28 -21.42
N GLN A 316 4.10 -4.14 -20.79
CA GLN A 316 3.37 -5.25 -20.16
C GLN A 316 2.03 -5.51 -20.87
N GLY A 317 1.97 -5.22 -22.17
CA GLY A 317 0.88 -5.61 -23.07
C GLY A 317 -0.37 -4.73 -23.04
N GLY A 318 -0.41 -3.70 -22.19
CA GLY A 318 -1.57 -2.82 -22.07
C GLY A 318 -1.72 -1.81 -23.22
N ASP A 319 -2.96 -1.39 -23.50
CA ASP A 319 -3.24 -0.29 -24.43
C ASP A 319 -2.80 1.06 -23.83
N ALA A 320 -1.56 1.47 -24.12
CA ALA A 320 -1.00 2.73 -23.65
C ALA A 320 -1.71 3.98 -24.18
N SER A 321 -2.55 3.87 -25.22
CA SER A 321 -3.31 5.02 -25.72
C SER A 321 -4.36 5.52 -24.72
N VAL A 322 -4.68 4.72 -23.70
CA VAL A 322 -5.49 5.13 -22.54
C VAL A 322 -4.89 6.32 -21.79
N VAL A 323 -3.57 6.51 -21.84
CA VAL A 323 -2.91 7.64 -21.17
C VAL A 323 -3.19 8.95 -21.90
N ASP A 324 -3.42 8.91 -23.21
CA ASP A 324 -3.81 10.07 -24.02
C ASP A 324 -5.34 10.25 -24.01
N ASP A 325 -6.08 9.15 -24.05
CA ASP A 325 -7.53 9.09 -24.06
C ASP A 325 -8.06 8.21 -22.90
N PRO A 326 -8.13 8.73 -21.66
CA PRO A 326 -8.60 7.98 -20.49
C PRO A 326 -10.05 7.53 -20.60
N GLU A 327 -10.82 8.05 -21.57
CA GLU A 327 -12.19 7.65 -21.84
C GLU A 327 -12.31 6.21 -22.35
N LYS A 328 -11.19 5.57 -22.70
CA LYS A 328 -11.09 4.14 -23.02
C LYS A 328 -11.12 3.22 -21.81
N LEU A 329 -10.89 3.73 -20.60
CA LEU A 329 -11.00 2.95 -19.38
C LEU A 329 -12.45 2.44 -19.20
N PRO A 330 -12.64 1.32 -18.49
CA PRO A 330 -13.96 0.83 -18.13
C PRO A 330 -14.81 1.91 -17.45
N LYS A 331 -16.06 2.05 -17.88
CA LYS A 331 -17.02 3.05 -17.37
C LYS A 331 -18.25 2.38 -16.79
N ALA A 332 -18.64 2.85 -15.61
CA ALA A 332 -19.91 2.47 -15.00
C ALA A 332 -21.09 3.04 -15.79
N LYS A 333 -22.19 2.29 -15.81
CA LYS A 333 -23.43 2.65 -16.52
C LYS A 333 -24.17 3.82 -15.88
N TYR A 334 -24.15 3.91 -14.55
CA TYR A 334 -24.87 4.91 -13.78
C TYR A 334 -23.89 5.78 -12.99
N LEU A 335 -24.10 7.10 -13.06
CA LEU A 335 -23.43 8.10 -12.24
C LEU A 335 -24.50 8.72 -11.35
N ILE A 336 -24.35 8.55 -10.03
CA ILE A 336 -25.38 8.92 -9.06
C ILE A 336 -24.76 9.87 -8.04
N GLU A 337 -25.25 11.10 -7.99
CA GLU A 337 -24.77 12.11 -7.05
C GLU A 337 -25.34 11.89 -5.64
N VAL A 338 -24.49 12.04 -4.63
CA VAL A 338 -24.88 12.03 -3.22
C VAL A 338 -24.82 13.46 -2.68
N PRO A 339 -25.94 14.21 -2.66
CA PRO A 339 -25.94 15.60 -2.24
C PRO A 339 -25.78 15.75 -0.72
N ALA A 340 -25.11 16.82 -0.29
CA ALA A 340 -25.10 17.26 1.10
C ALA A 340 -26.52 17.60 1.57
N ARG A 341 -26.85 17.20 2.81
CA ARG A 341 -28.18 17.42 3.41
C ARG A 341 -28.33 18.81 4.05
N GLU A 342 -27.21 19.46 4.32
CA GLU A 342 -27.14 20.74 5.00
C GLU A 342 -25.91 21.53 4.53
N ASP A 343 -25.92 22.83 4.79
CA ASP A 343 -24.76 23.72 4.57
C ASP A 343 -23.74 23.49 5.69
N GLY A 344 -22.45 23.64 5.39
CA GLY A 344 -21.40 23.67 6.40
C GLY A 344 -20.02 23.33 5.84
N ILE A 345 -19.19 22.73 6.68
CA ILE A 345 -17.84 22.26 6.35
C ILE A 345 -17.78 20.75 6.59
N VAL A 346 -17.20 20.01 5.65
CA VAL A 346 -16.97 18.57 5.83
C VAL A 346 -15.98 18.36 6.97
N ALA A 347 -16.45 17.74 8.06
CA ALA A 347 -15.69 17.56 9.30
C ALA A 347 -15.10 16.17 9.44
N GLU A 348 -15.64 15.18 8.75
CA GLU A 348 -15.23 13.79 8.87
C GLU A 348 -15.61 13.01 7.62
N ILE A 349 -14.72 12.10 7.21
CA ILE A 349 -14.95 11.12 6.14
C ILE A 349 -14.29 9.82 6.61
N VAL A 350 -15.06 8.85 7.11
CA VAL A 350 -14.52 7.62 7.70
C VAL A 350 -13.99 6.69 6.58
N ALA A 351 -12.67 6.70 6.36
CA ALA A 351 -12.06 6.16 5.15
C ALA A 351 -12.35 4.67 4.89
N ASP A 352 -12.24 3.81 5.89
CA ASP A 352 -12.48 2.36 5.79
C ASP A 352 -13.93 2.02 5.45
N GLU A 353 -14.88 2.76 6.02
CA GLU A 353 -16.31 2.63 5.69
C GLU A 353 -16.63 3.15 4.28
N ILE A 354 -15.99 4.24 3.83
CA ILE A 354 -16.10 4.70 2.44
C ILE A 354 -15.49 3.67 1.46
N GLY A 355 -14.38 3.04 1.83
CA GLY A 355 -13.86 1.90 1.07
C GLY A 355 -14.87 0.76 1.01
N THR A 356 -15.50 0.42 2.14
CA THR A 356 -16.51 -0.64 2.21
C THR A 356 -17.70 -0.33 1.31
N ALA A 357 -18.13 0.94 1.26
CA ALA A 357 -19.17 1.41 0.34
C ALA A 357 -18.77 1.19 -1.13
N ALA A 358 -17.50 1.43 -1.51
CA ALA A 358 -17.00 1.11 -2.85
C ALA A 358 -16.96 -0.40 -3.12
N MET A 359 -16.58 -1.22 -2.14
CA MET A 359 -16.62 -2.69 -2.25
C MET A 359 -18.04 -3.21 -2.48
N LEU A 360 -19.06 -2.64 -1.83
CA LEU A 360 -20.46 -3.01 -2.04
C LEU A 360 -20.94 -2.77 -3.48
N LEU A 361 -20.31 -1.83 -4.21
CA LEU A 361 -20.55 -1.61 -5.64
C LEU A 361 -19.89 -2.67 -6.52
N GLY A 362 -18.87 -3.38 -6.01
CA GLY A 362 -18.06 -4.36 -6.74
C GLY A 362 -16.61 -3.94 -6.97
N ALA A 363 -16.14 -2.82 -6.39
CA ALA A 363 -14.78 -2.31 -6.61
C ALA A 363 -13.67 -3.10 -5.87
N GLY A 364 -14.06 -4.00 -4.97
CA GLY A 364 -13.16 -4.80 -4.13
C GLY A 364 -13.65 -6.24 -3.96
N ARG A 365 -12.88 -7.04 -3.21
CA ARG A 365 -13.16 -8.48 -3.02
C ARG A 365 -13.60 -8.78 -1.60
N ALA A 366 -14.80 -9.32 -1.44
CA ALA A 366 -15.24 -9.89 -0.17
C ALA A 366 -14.51 -11.21 0.17
N THR A 367 -14.20 -12.01 -0.85
CA THR A 367 -13.44 -13.26 -0.75
C THR A 367 -12.38 -13.33 -1.84
N LYS A 368 -11.38 -14.21 -1.70
CA LYS A 368 -10.32 -14.33 -2.70
C LYS A 368 -10.85 -14.71 -4.09
N GLU A 369 -11.95 -15.43 -4.13
CA GLU A 369 -12.62 -15.91 -5.34
C GLU A 369 -13.61 -14.89 -5.93
N SER A 370 -13.85 -13.76 -5.26
CA SER A 370 -14.75 -12.72 -5.75
C SER A 370 -14.20 -12.05 -7.02
N GLU A 371 -15.06 -11.91 -8.02
CA GLU A 371 -14.80 -11.07 -9.20
C GLU A 371 -14.96 -9.59 -8.84
N ILE A 372 -14.15 -8.73 -9.45
CA ILE A 372 -14.19 -7.28 -9.28
C ILE A 372 -14.82 -6.68 -10.54
N ASP A 373 -15.68 -5.69 -10.35
CA ASP A 373 -16.07 -4.77 -11.41
C ASP A 373 -15.08 -3.60 -11.43
N LEU A 374 -14.28 -3.51 -12.49
CA LEU A 374 -13.19 -2.54 -12.59
C LEU A 374 -13.68 -1.12 -12.89
N ALA A 375 -14.96 -0.96 -13.28
CA ALA A 375 -15.54 0.30 -13.73
C ALA A 375 -16.25 1.08 -12.61
N VAL A 376 -16.60 0.40 -11.51
CA VAL A 376 -17.38 0.97 -10.39
C VAL A 376 -16.48 1.52 -9.28
N GLY A 377 -17.07 2.33 -8.42
CA GLY A 377 -16.39 2.95 -7.28
C GLY A 377 -17.01 4.28 -6.89
N LEU A 378 -16.23 5.09 -6.18
CA LEU A 378 -16.65 6.39 -5.65
C LEU A 378 -15.68 7.48 -6.11
N MET A 379 -16.22 8.66 -6.37
CA MET A 379 -15.47 9.89 -6.62
C MET A 379 -15.85 10.92 -5.55
N LEU A 380 -14.93 11.24 -4.65
CA LEU A 380 -15.14 12.29 -3.66
C LEU A 380 -15.09 13.66 -4.34
N ASN A 381 -16.13 14.46 -4.15
CA ASN A 381 -16.21 15.83 -4.63
C ASN A 381 -15.84 16.84 -3.54
N LYS A 382 -15.74 16.38 -2.29
CA LYS A 382 -15.34 17.16 -1.12
C LYS A 382 -14.38 16.40 -0.23
N LYS A 383 -13.45 17.14 0.39
CA LYS A 383 -12.51 16.65 1.40
C LYS A 383 -12.78 17.34 2.75
N ILE A 384 -12.23 16.77 3.83
CA ILE A 384 -12.31 17.37 5.17
C ILE A 384 -11.72 18.79 5.15
N GLY A 385 -12.43 19.74 5.76
CA GLY A 385 -12.08 21.17 5.80
C GLY A 385 -12.67 21.99 4.64
N GLU A 386 -13.33 21.36 3.67
CA GLU A 386 -13.97 22.08 2.56
C GLU A 386 -15.42 22.48 2.85
N ASN A 387 -15.81 23.66 2.37
CA ASN A 387 -17.19 24.14 2.45
C ASN A 387 -18.09 23.38 1.46
N VAL A 388 -19.32 23.12 1.89
CA VAL A 388 -20.36 22.49 1.08
C VAL A 388 -21.73 23.12 1.35
N LYS A 389 -22.56 23.22 0.31
CA LYS A 389 -23.97 23.66 0.43
C LYS A 389 -24.92 22.49 0.34
N ALA A 390 -26.08 22.59 0.99
CA ALA A 390 -27.18 21.67 0.82
C ALA A 390 -27.53 21.50 -0.67
N GLY A 391 -27.57 20.26 -1.13
CA GLY A 391 -27.78 19.91 -2.54
C GLY A 391 -26.51 19.81 -3.39
N GLU A 392 -25.36 20.32 -2.93
CA GLU A 392 -24.06 20.13 -3.59
C GLU A 392 -23.58 18.69 -3.39
N SER A 393 -23.00 18.08 -4.43
CA SER A 393 -22.55 16.69 -4.35
C SER A 393 -21.33 16.53 -3.43
N LEU A 394 -21.43 15.60 -2.48
CA LEU A 394 -20.32 15.15 -1.65
C LEU A 394 -19.50 14.06 -2.36
N VAL A 395 -20.21 13.15 -3.03
CA VAL A 395 -19.66 11.95 -3.66
C VAL A 395 -20.46 11.64 -4.92
N THR A 396 -19.78 11.31 -6.01
CA THR A 396 -20.40 10.69 -7.19
C THR A 396 -20.17 9.18 -7.13
N ILE A 397 -21.27 8.42 -7.10
CA ILE A 397 -21.25 6.95 -7.15
C ILE A 397 -21.19 6.51 -8.61
N HIS A 398 -20.21 5.66 -8.93
CA HIS A 398 -20.09 4.98 -10.21
C HIS A 398 -20.59 3.53 -10.05
N ALA A 399 -21.74 3.20 -10.64
CA ALA A 399 -22.40 1.91 -10.44
C ALA A 399 -22.85 1.23 -11.74
N ASN A 400 -22.86 -0.10 -11.74
CA ASN A 400 -23.47 -0.93 -12.80
C ASN A 400 -24.82 -1.54 -12.38
N ARG A 401 -25.37 -1.11 -11.25
CA ARG A 401 -26.73 -1.41 -10.78
C ARG A 401 -27.49 -0.12 -10.46
N GLU A 402 -28.80 -0.13 -10.63
CA GLU A 402 -29.66 1.05 -10.39
C GLU A 402 -29.87 1.33 -8.90
N ASN A 403 -30.12 0.28 -8.11
CA ASN A 403 -30.32 0.44 -6.67
C ASN A 403 -28.97 0.47 -5.95
N VAL A 404 -28.67 1.62 -5.34
CA VAL A 404 -27.48 1.86 -4.51
C VAL A 404 -27.85 2.47 -3.16
N ASP A 405 -29.08 2.23 -2.68
CA ASP A 405 -29.60 2.82 -1.44
C ASP A 405 -28.75 2.43 -0.22
N ASP A 406 -28.23 1.21 -0.22
CA ASP A 406 -27.29 0.68 0.78
C ASP A 406 -25.96 1.46 0.80
N VAL A 407 -25.42 1.77 -0.38
CA VAL A 407 -24.19 2.56 -0.54
C VAL A 407 -24.41 4.02 -0.14
N ILE A 408 -25.55 4.61 -0.55
CA ILE A 408 -25.91 5.98 -0.16
C ILE A 408 -26.06 6.10 1.35
N ALA A 409 -26.73 5.14 2.00
CA ALA A 409 -26.89 5.11 3.45
C ALA A 409 -25.52 5.07 4.14
N MET A 410 -24.62 4.17 3.71
CA MET A 410 -23.27 4.05 4.25
C MET A 410 -22.45 5.34 4.07
N ILE A 411 -22.55 6.02 2.94
CA ILE A 411 -21.89 7.31 2.72
C ILE A 411 -22.40 8.37 3.70
N TYR A 412 -23.72 8.48 3.90
CA TYR A 412 -24.28 9.46 4.84
C TYR A 412 -23.96 9.16 6.30
N GLU A 413 -23.81 7.89 6.68
CA GLU A 413 -23.40 7.50 8.03
C GLU A 413 -21.94 7.86 8.33
N ASN A 414 -21.12 8.01 7.27
CA ASN A 414 -19.66 8.13 7.38
C ASN A 414 -19.09 9.46 6.86
N ILE A 415 -19.95 10.41 6.48
CA ILE A 415 -19.57 11.80 6.18
C ILE A 415 -20.33 12.73 7.10
N ARG A 416 -19.61 13.52 7.89
CA ARG A 416 -20.19 14.50 8.81
C ARG A 416 -19.91 15.92 8.34
N ILE A 417 -20.94 16.76 8.39
CA ILE A 417 -20.85 18.21 8.17
C ILE A 417 -20.95 18.91 9.54
N ALA A 418 -20.17 19.97 9.73
CA ALA A 418 -20.19 20.78 10.94
C ALA A 418 -20.00 22.28 10.62
N ASP A 419 -20.18 23.13 11.63
CA ASP A 419 -19.95 24.58 11.52
C ASP A 419 -18.47 24.92 11.34
N HIS A 420 -17.57 24.05 11.80
CA HIS A 420 -16.13 24.24 11.74
C HIS A 420 -15.39 22.90 11.64
N ALA A 421 -14.41 22.84 10.73
CA ALA A 421 -13.42 21.78 10.65
C ALA A 421 -12.16 22.29 9.95
N GLU A 422 -11.02 21.67 10.24
CA GLU A 422 -9.74 21.95 9.58
C GLU A 422 -9.30 20.73 8.77
N ALA A 423 -8.63 20.99 7.64
CA ALA A 423 -8.03 19.91 6.86
C ALA A 423 -6.95 19.19 7.69
N PRO A 424 -6.92 17.84 7.69
CA PRO A 424 -5.91 17.10 8.43
C PRO A 424 -4.52 17.31 7.84
N VAL A 425 -3.50 17.16 8.68
CA VAL A 425 -2.10 17.17 8.25
C VAL A 425 -1.81 15.91 7.45
N LEU A 426 -1.42 16.04 6.17
CA LEU A 426 -1.16 14.88 5.31
C LEU A 426 0.09 14.08 5.72
N ILE A 427 1.19 14.77 6.04
CA ILE A 427 2.48 14.14 6.38
C ILE A 427 2.80 14.49 7.83
N HIS A 428 2.68 13.51 8.72
CA HIS A 428 2.89 13.71 10.16
C HIS A 428 4.37 13.69 10.55
N ASP A 429 5.16 12.80 9.93
CA ASP A 429 6.58 12.66 10.22
C ASP A 429 7.31 11.91 9.09
N ILE A 430 8.64 12.02 9.09
CA ILE A 430 9.53 11.26 8.20
C ILE A 430 10.63 10.62 9.05
N VAL A 431 10.76 9.30 8.93
CA VAL A 431 11.75 8.50 9.66
C VAL A 431 12.85 8.07 8.70
N THR A 432 14.08 8.53 8.93
CA THR A 432 15.26 8.19 8.11
C THR A 432 16.21 7.19 8.75
N GLU A 433 16.06 6.92 10.06
CA GLU A 433 16.92 6.04 10.87
C GLU A 433 16.14 5.16 11.85
#